data_AF-A0A1Q3APR6-F1
#
_entry.id   AF-A0A1Q3APR6-F1
#
_cell.length_a   1.000
_cell.length_b   1.000
_cell.length_c   1.000
_cell.angle_alpha   90.00
_cell.angle_beta   90.00
_cell.angle_gamma   90.00
#
_symmetry.space_group_name_H-M   'P 1'
#
loop_
_entity.id
_entity.type
_entity.pdbx_description
1 polymer ?
#
loop_
_entity_poly.entity_id
_entity_poly.type
_entity_poly.pdbx_seq_one_letter_code
_entity_poly.pdbx_strand_id
1 'polypeptide(L)'
;MQRCVFDKAGLGYEEMNNVKLYQTFFERKEMIEKEKIEKVQIKKKITKISCDCCGKVGHTSFTCFHKKNAMFKKNMKNSCKFCGKHGHTSSHCYHKKKCHI
;
A
#
# COMPACT_ATOMS: atom_id res chain seq x y z
N MET A 1 -38.34 -55.76 5.78
CA MET A 1 -37.10 -55.21 6.41
C MET A 1 -35.99 -55.26 5.37
N GLN A 2 -35.67 -54.14 4.72
CA GLN A 2 -34.48 -54.02 3.89
C GLN A 2 -33.78 -52.72 4.31
N ARG A 3 -32.67 -52.86 5.02
CA ARG A 3 -31.80 -51.75 5.43
C ARG A 3 -30.99 -51.35 4.20
N CYS A 4 -31.29 -50.20 3.61
CA CYS A 4 -30.34 -49.55 2.71
C CYS A 4 -29.20 -49.00 3.57
N VAL A 5 -28.13 -49.77 3.67
CA VAL A 5 -26.87 -49.35 4.28
C VAL A 5 -26.20 -48.38 3.31
N PHE A 6 -26.29 -47.09 3.61
CA PHE A 6 -25.50 -46.06 2.93
C PHE A 6 -24.07 -46.07 3.51
N ASP A 7 -23.31 -47.12 3.21
CA ASP A 7 -21.85 -47.10 3.39
C ASP A 7 -21.24 -46.43 2.14
N LYS A 8 -21.28 -45.10 2.13
CA LYS A 8 -20.35 -44.29 1.35
C LYS A 8 -19.77 -43.28 2.32
N ALA A 9 -18.47 -43.39 2.57
CA ALA A 9 -17.68 -42.49 3.40
C ALA A 9 -17.81 -41.05 2.90
N GLY A 10 -18.88 -40.38 3.31
CA GLY A 10 -19.06 -38.95 3.20
C GLY A 10 -18.51 -38.36 4.48
N LEU A 11 -17.36 -37.69 4.39
CA LEU A 11 -16.83 -36.88 5.48
C LEU A 11 -17.97 -35.99 6.01
N GLY A 12 -18.22 -36.05 7.32
CA GLY A 12 -19.29 -35.29 7.96
C GLY A 12 -19.12 -33.79 7.73
N TYR A 13 -20.21 -33.04 7.83
CA TYR A 13 -20.22 -31.57 7.65
C TYR A 13 -19.14 -30.85 8.48
N GLU A 14 -18.85 -31.38 9.68
CA GLU A 14 -17.83 -30.88 10.60
C GLU A 14 -16.41 -31.12 10.09
N GLU A 15 -16.14 -32.31 9.52
CA GLU A 15 -14.87 -32.65 8.88
C GLU A 15 -14.64 -31.81 7.61
N MET A 16 -15.68 -31.55 6.81
CA MET A 16 -15.61 -30.65 5.65
C MET A 16 -15.33 -29.19 6.04
N ASN A 17 -15.89 -28.70 7.15
CA ASN A 17 -15.61 -27.35 7.66
C ASN A 17 -14.18 -27.22 8.19
N ASN A 18 -13.66 -28.26 8.86
CA ASN A 18 -12.27 -28.29 9.31
C ASN A 18 -11.30 -28.25 8.12
N VAL A 19 -11.56 -29.01 7.04
CA VAL A 19 -10.74 -28.97 5.81
C VAL A 19 -10.72 -27.57 5.19
N LYS A 20 -11.88 -26.90 5.09
CA LYS A 20 -11.94 -25.51 4.58
C LYS A 20 -11.16 -24.53 5.45
N LEU A 21 -11.27 -24.67 6.78
CA LEU A 21 -10.55 -23.81 7.72
C LEU A 21 -9.03 -23.93 7.56
N TYR A 22 -8.53 -25.16 7.46
CA TYR A 22 -7.10 -25.40 7.23
C TYR A 22 -6.65 -24.87 5.87
N GLN A 23 -7.44 -25.08 4.81
CA GLN A 23 -7.14 -24.56 3.48
C GLN A 23 -6.98 -23.02 3.49
N THR A 24 -7.93 -22.30 4.10
CA THR A 24 -7.85 -20.83 4.23
C THR A 24 -6.67 -20.38 5.10
N PHE A 25 -6.32 -21.16 6.14
CA PHE A 25 -5.16 -20.88 6.97
C PHE A 25 -3.85 -20.96 6.18
N PHE A 26 -3.68 -22.02 5.37
CA PHE A 26 -2.51 -22.20 4.53
C PHE A 26 -2.39 -21.10 3.46
N GLU A 27 -3.49 -20.77 2.79
CA GLU A 27 -3.53 -19.69 1.80
C GLU A 27 -3.12 -18.34 2.41
N ARG A 28 -3.68 -17.98 3.57
CA ARG A 28 -3.29 -16.75 4.27
C ARG A 28 -1.82 -16.75 4.69
N LYS A 29 -1.32 -17.87 5.20
CA LYS A 29 0.09 -18.00 5.58
C LYS A 29 1.01 -17.79 4.37
N GLU A 30 0.67 -18.38 3.23
CA GLU A 30 1.42 -18.22 1.98
C GLU A 30 1.40 -16.76 1.47
N MET A 31 0.25 -16.08 1.53
CA MET A 31 0.15 -14.66 1.17
C MET A 31 1.05 -13.79 2.05
N ILE A 32 1.03 -14.01 3.37
CA ILE A 32 1.86 -13.27 4.32
C ILE A 32 3.35 -13.51 4.05
N GLU A 33 3.73 -14.75 3.70
CA GLU A 33 5.12 -15.09 3.37
C GLU A 33 5.58 -14.44 2.06
N LYS A 34 4.73 -14.46 1.02
CA LYS A 34 4.98 -13.73 -0.24
C LYS A 34 5.14 -12.23 -0.02
N GLU A 35 4.25 -11.62 0.77
CA GLU A 35 4.32 -10.19 1.10
C GLU A 35 5.61 -9.83 1.86
N LYS A 36 6.06 -10.69 2.78
CA LYS A 36 7.35 -10.51 3.47
C LYS A 36 8.53 -10.54 2.49
N ILE A 37 8.56 -11.51 1.57
CA ILE A 37 9.61 -11.62 0.55
C ILE A 37 9.60 -10.37 -0.35
N GLU A 38 8.43 -9.94 -0.81
CA GLU A 38 8.28 -8.76 -1.66
C GLU A 38 8.77 -7.49 -0.95
N LYS A 39 8.38 -7.28 0.32
CA LYS A 39 8.87 -6.16 1.14
C LYS A 39 10.40 -6.17 1.28
N VAL A 40 11.00 -7.35 1.48
CA VAL A 40 12.47 -7.50 1.55
C VAL A 40 13.12 -7.14 0.20
N GLN A 41 12.55 -7.59 -0.91
CA GLN A 41 13.06 -7.25 -2.24
C GLN A 41 12.95 -5.75 -2.55
N ILE A 42 11.81 -5.13 -2.24
CA ILE A 42 11.60 -3.67 -2.38
C ILE A 42 12.61 -2.91 -1.53
N LYS A 43 12.80 -3.31 -0.26
CA LYS A 43 13.78 -2.68 0.63
C LYS A 43 15.20 -2.79 0.07
N LYS A 44 15.60 -3.97 -0.44
CA LYS A 44 16.89 -4.18 -1.11
C LYS A 44 17.05 -3.28 -2.35
N LYS A 45 16.00 -3.16 -3.18
CA LYS A 45 16.02 -2.26 -4.35
C LYS A 45 16.21 -0.80 -3.92
N ILE A 46 15.46 -0.35 -2.93
CA ILE A 46 15.54 1.02 -2.39
C ILE A 46 16.94 1.30 -1.79
N THR A 47 17.53 0.35 -1.05
CA THR A 47 18.88 0.50 -0.48
C THR A 47 19.96 0.65 -1.55
N LYS A 48 19.80 0.01 -2.72
CA LYS A 48 20.76 0.11 -3.83
C LYS A 48 20.61 1.41 -4.64
N ILE A 49 19.45 2.06 -4.58
CA ILE A 49 19.17 3.30 -5.32
C ILE A 49 19.81 4.48 -4.58
N SER A 50 20.65 5.23 -5.29
CA SER A 50 21.12 6.56 -4.88
C SER A 50 20.14 7.64 -5.32
N CYS A 51 19.93 8.64 -4.48
CA CYS A 51 19.11 9.78 -4.82
C CYS A 51 19.89 10.82 -5.63
N ASP A 52 19.43 11.16 -6.83
CA ASP A 52 20.07 12.17 -7.71
C ASP A 52 20.06 13.58 -7.10
N CYS A 53 19.13 13.87 -6.19
CA CYS A 53 19.00 15.19 -5.58
C CYS A 53 19.98 15.44 -4.42
N CYS A 54 20.45 14.39 -3.73
CA CYS A 54 21.30 14.56 -2.55
C CYS A 54 22.47 13.56 -2.45
N GLY A 55 22.63 12.66 -3.43
CA GLY A 55 23.68 11.65 -3.50
C GLY A 55 23.57 10.50 -2.49
N LYS A 56 22.64 10.56 -1.53
CA LYS A 56 22.49 9.53 -0.48
C LYS A 56 21.69 8.33 -1.00
N VAL A 57 22.07 7.14 -0.55
CA VAL A 57 21.38 5.87 -0.86
C VAL A 57 20.16 5.63 0.04
N GLY A 58 19.29 4.70 -0.35
CA GLY A 58 18.16 4.26 0.47
C GLY A 58 16.86 5.02 0.25
N HIS A 59 16.79 5.91 -0.74
CA HIS A 59 15.56 6.58 -1.12
C HIS A 59 15.65 7.09 -2.57
N THR A 60 14.49 7.36 -3.18
CA THR A 60 14.42 7.89 -4.54
C THR A 60 14.34 9.41 -4.53
N SER A 61 14.66 10.04 -5.65
CA SER A 61 14.52 11.49 -5.84
C SER A 61 13.11 12.02 -5.54
N PHE A 62 12.07 11.19 -5.66
CA PHE A 62 10.70 11.56 -5.27
C PHE A 62 10.49 11.63 -3.75
N THR A 63 11.11 10.71 -3.00
CA THR A 63 10.97 10.63 -1.53
C THR A 63 12.02 11.44 -0.78
N CYS A 64 12.98 12.06 -1.47
CA CYS A 64 14.06 12.86 -0.87
C CYS A 64 13.55 14.02 -0.02
N PHE A 65 14.02 14.06 1.24
CA PHE A 65 13.68 15.11 2.20
C PHE A 65 14.20 16.50 1.76
N HIS A 66 15.43 16.57 1.26
CA HIS A 66 16.00 17.83 0.75
C HIS A 66 15.17 18.42 -0.40
N LYS A 67 14.71 17.57 -1.34
CA LYS A 67 13.84 17.98 -2.44
C LYS A 67 12.47 18.46 -1.94
N LYS A 68 11.83 17.72 -1.03
CA LYS A 68 10.55 18.10 -0.43
C LYS A 68 10.64 19.45 0.28
N ASN A 69 11.69 19.67 1.06
CA ASN A 69 11.90 20.93 1.75
C ASN A 69 12.15 22.10 0.79
N ALA A 70 12.90 21.87 -0.30
CA ALA A 70 13.08 22.88 -1.33
C ALA A 70 11.75 23.27 -1.99
N MET A 71 10.88 22.29 -2.28
CA MET A 71 9.53 22.56 -2.80
C MET A 71 8.67 23.32 -1.78
N PHE A 72 8.69 22.91 -0.51
CA PHE A 72 7.97 23.59 0.56
C PHE A 72 8.40 25.04 0.72
N LYS A 73 9.72 25.31 0.71
CA LYS A 73 10.27 26.67 0.77
C LYS A 73 9.81 27.52 -0.43
N LYS A 74 9.72 26.95 -1.63
CA LYS A 74 9.16 27.63 -2.81
C LYS A 74 7.67 27.95 -2.61
N ASN A 75 6.89 27.01 -2.11
CA ASN A 75 5.45 27.20 -1.86
C ASN A 75 5.16 28.19 -0.73
N MET A 76 6.08 28.36 0.22
CA MET A 76 5.97 29.40 1.25
C MET A 76 6.25 30.80 0.71
N LYS A 77 7.18 30.93 -0.25
CA LYS A 77 7.45 32.22 -0.91
C LYS A 77 6.33 32.63 -1.86
N ASN A 78 5.74 31.67 -2.55
CA ASN A 78 4.72 31.95 -3.56
C ASN A 78 3.34 32.07 -2.90
N SER A 79 2.62 33.15 -3.18
CA SER A 79 1.20 33.26 -2.82
C SER A 79 0.33 32.50 -3.82
N CYS A 80 -0.76 31.90 -3.34
CA CYS A 80 -1.74 31.25 -4.19
C CYS A 80 -2.50 32.29 -5.02
N LYS A 81 -2.55 32.11 -6.35
CA LYS A 81 -3.24 33.04 -7.27
C LYS A 81 -4.76 33.14 -7.01
N PHE A 82 -5.36 32.12 -6.40
CA PHE A 82 -6.80 32.07 -6.16
C PHE A 82 -7.22 32.65 -4.81
N CYS A 83 -6.38 32.55 -3.77
CA CYS A 83 -6.77 32.99 -2.42
C CYS A 83 -5.74 33.86 -1.71
N GLY A 84 -4.63 34.22 -2.37
CA GLY A 84 -3.57 35.07 -1.81
C GLY A 84 -2.72 34.42 -0.70
N LYS A 85 -3.15 33.29 -0.12
CA LYS A 85 -2.45 32.63 1.00
C LYS A 85 -1.23 31.84 0.53
N HIS A 86 -0.23 31.75 1.40
CA HIS A 86 1.02 30.99 1.19
C HIS A 86 0.88 29.51 1.60
N GLY A 87 1.91 28.72 1.29
CA GLY A 87 2.06 27.34 1.80
C GLY A 87 1.43 26.26 0.93
N HIS A 88 0.74 26.62 -0.15
CA HIS A 88 0.16 25.69 -1.12
C HIS A 88 0.24 26.23 -2.54
N THR A 89 0.20 25.33 -3.53
CA THR A 89 0.14 25.72 -4.94
C THR A 89 -1.30 26.02 -5.35
N SER A 90 -1.47 26.87 -6.36
CA SER A 90 -2.79 27.21 -6.92
C SER A 90 -3.61 25.98 -7.35
N SER A 91 -2.95 24.88 -7.75
CA SER A 91 -3.61 23.60 -8.09
C SER A 91 -4.21 22.90 -6.88
N HIS A 92 -3.66 23.10 -5.69
CA HIS A 92 -4.11 22.49 -4.43
C HIS A 92 -4.93 23.47 -3.58
N CYS A 93 -5.35 24.61 -4.14
CA CYS A 93 -6.15 25.60 -3.43
C CYS A 93 -7.53 25.05 -3.07
N TYR A 94 -7.88 25.07 -1.79
CA TYR A 94 -9.20 24.67 -1.30
C TYR A 94 -10.33 25.56 -1.87
N HIS A 95 -10.09 26.88 -1.99
CA HIS A 95 -11.07 27.81 -2.56
C HIS A 95 -11.32 27.56 -4.05
N LYS A 96 -10.33 27.03 -4.80
CA LYS A 96 -10.52 26.63 -6.20
C LYS A 96 -11.48 25.45 -6.33
N LYS A 97 -11.40 24.47 -5.41
CA LYS A 97 -12.25 23.27 -5.43
C LYS A 97 -13.73 23.57 -5.16
N LYS A 98 -14.06 24.71 -4.54
CA LYS A 98 -15.43 25.13 -4.24
C LYS A 98 -16.18 25.77 -5.41
N CYS A 99 -15.53 26.11 -6.52
CA CYS A 99 -16.19 26.70 -7.70
C CYS A 99 -16.72 25.66 -8.71
N HIS A 100 -16.67 24.37 -8.39
CA HIS A 100 -17.14 23.27 -9.25
C HIS A 100 -18.33 22.49 -8.63
N ILE A 101 -19.17 23.16 -7.84
CA ILE A 101 -20.50 22.69 -7.43
C ILE A 101 -21.51 23.73 -7.88
#